data_AF-X1JCU6-F1
#
_entry.id   AF-X1JCU6-F1
#
_cell.length_a   1.000
_cell.length_b   1.000
_cell.length_c   1.000
_cell.angle_alpha   90.00
_cell.angle_beta   90.00
_cell.angle_gamma   90.00
#
_symmetry.space_group_name_H-M   'P 1'
#
loop_
_entity.id
_entity.type
_entity.pdbx_description
1 polymer ?
#
loop_
_entity_poly.entity_id
_entity_poly.type
_entity_poly.pdbx_seq_one_letter_code
_entity_poly.pdbx_strand_id
1 'polypeptide(L)'
;MSGSRKFAGLIREEKYEEALSVARQQVERGAQILDVNMDDVMLDSEKAITRFLNFLASDPEIARIPVMIDSSKWSVIEAGLK
;
A
#
# COMPACT_ATOMS: atom_id res chain seq x y z
N MET A 1 8.96 3.83 12.75
CA MET A 1 7.78 4.31 12.00
C MET A 1 8.29 5.10 10.81
N SER A 2 8.66 4.42 9.73
CA SER A 2 8.75 5.07 8.41
C SER A 2 7.31 5.18 7.87
N GLY A 3 6.99 6.29 7.19
CA GLY A 3 5.73 6.43 6.45
C GLY A 3 4.67 7.36 7.05
N SER A 4 3.57 7.50 6.30
CA SER A 4 2.46 8.41 6.61
C SER A 4 1.67 7.93 7.84
N ARG A 5 1.69 8.74 8.92
CA ARG A 5 0.88 8.49 10.13
C ARG A 5 -0.61 8.31 9.82
N LYS A 6 -1.13 9.07 8.84
CA LYS A 6 -2.51 8.96 8.39
C LYS A 6 -2.77 7.58 7.78
N PHE A 7 -1.93 7.18 6.81
CA PHE A 7 -2.07 5.88 6.15
C PHE A 7 -1.99 4.72 7.14
N ALA A 8 -1.02 4.75 8.05
CA ALA A 8 -0.87 3.72 9.08
C ALA A 8 -2.11 3.61 10.00
N GLY A 9 -2.80 4.72 10.30
CA GLY A 9 -4.07 4.70 11.02
C GLY A 9 -5.17 4.00 10.23
N LEU A 10 -5.32 4.36 8.95
CA LEU A 10 -6.33 3.78 8.05
C LEU A 10 -6.16 2.27 7.89
N ILE A 11 -4.94 1.79 7.71
CA ILE A 11 -4.68 0.34 7.56
C ILE A 11 -5.01 -0.41 8.84
N ARG A 12 -4.63 0.10 10.02
CA ARG A 12 -4.95 -0.53 11.31
C ARG A 12 -6.45 -0.54 11.60
N GLU A 13 -7.19 0.46 11.14
CA GLU A 13 -8.64 0.54 11.26
C GLU A 13 -9.39 -0.16 10.10
N GLU A 14 -8.67 -0.86 9.20
CA GLU A 14 -9.21 -1.52 8.00
C GLU A 14 -10.01 -0.60 7.06
N LYS A 15 -9.70 0.70 7.06
CA LYS A 15 -10.35 1.71 6.21
C LYS A 15 -9.68 1.78 4.82
N TYR A 16 -9.80 0.70 4.06
CA TYR A 16 -9.12 0.54 2.77
C TYR A 16 -9.57 1.54 1.70
N GLU A 17 -10.84 1.95 1.66
CA GLU A 17 -11.34 2.97 0.72
C GLU A 17 -10.67 4.34 0.94
N GLU A 18 -10.48 4.71 2.19
CA GLU A 18 -9.80 5.95 2.56
C GLU A 18 -8.30 5.85 2.27
N ALA A 19 -7.71 4.67 2.46
CA ALA A 19 -6.33 4.39 2.10
C ALA A 19 -6.11 4.46 0.58
N LEU A 20 -7.06 3.98 -0.22
CA LEU A 20 -7.07 4.13 -1.68
C LEU A 20 -7.13 5.60 -2.09
N SER A 21 -7.92 6.43 -1.42
CA SER A 21 -7.96 7.87 -1.66
C SER A 21 -6.58 8.52 -1.45
N VAL A 22 -5.80 8.07 -0.46
CA VAL A 22 -4.42 8.55 -0.25
C VAL A 22 -3.51 8.16 -1.42
N ALA A 23 -3.62 6.93 -1.93
CA ALA A 23 -2.87 6.48 -3.10
C ALA A 23 -3.26 7.27 -4.36
N ARG A 24 -4.57 7.42 -4.63
CA ARG A 24 -5.09 8.19 -5.77
C ARG A 24 -4.60 9.64 -5.77
N GLN A 25 -4.63 10.30 -4.60
CA GLN A 25 -4.09 11.66 -4.46
C GLN A 25 -2.60 11.77 -4.79
N GLN A 26 -1.80 10.72 -4.55
CA GLN A 26 -0.39 10.72 -4.95
C GLN A 26 -0.25 10.64 -6.47
N VAL A 27 -1.05 9.82 -7.13
CA VAL A 27 -1.06 9.72 -8.60
C VAL A 27 -1.53 11.05 -9.23
N GLU A 28 -2.61 11.64 -8.73
CA GLU A 28 -3.13 12.93 -9.18
C GLU A 28 -2.11 14.07 -9.01
N ARG A 29 -1.24 13.97 -8.01
CA ARG A 29 -0.13 14.91 -7.77
C ARG A 29 1.12 14.63 -8.62
N GLY A 30 1.06 13.64 -9.52
CA GLY A 30 2.12 13.33 -10.47
C GLY A 30 3.12 12.26 -10.02
N ALA A 31 2.79 11.46 -9.00
CA ALA A 31 3.63 10.31 -8.65
C ALA A 31 3.74 9.35 -9.85
N GLN A 32 4.96 9.00 -10.23
CA GLN A 32 5.23 8.05 -11.32
C GLN A 32 5.40 6.61 -10.84
N ILE A 33 5.64 6.43 -9.53
CA ILE A 33 5.75 5.15 -8.84
C ILE A 33 5.02 5.32 -7.51
N LEU A 34 4.21 4.34 -7.11
CA LEU A 34 3.60 4.32 -5.78
C LEU A 34 4.42 3.43 -4.85
N ASP A 35 4.97 4.00 -3.79
CA ASP A 35 5.66 3.25 -2.74
C ASP A 35 4.66 2.72 -1.71
N VAL A 36 4.71 1.41 -1.42
CA VAL A 36 3.81 0.74 -0.48
C VAL A 36 4.61 -0.06 0.54
N ASN A 37 4.51 0.37 1.79
CA ASN A 37 5.13 -0.29 2.94
C ASN A 37 4.07 -0.69 3.97
N MET A 38 4.10 -1.96 4.39
CA MET A 38 3.18 -2.56 5.36
C MET A 38 3.90 -3.14 6.59
N ASP A 39 5.13 -2.72 6.84
CA ASP A 39 5.89 -3.11 8.02
C ASP A 39 5.35 -2.42 9.27
N ASP A 40 4.60 -3.17 10.07
CA ASP A 40 4.11 -2.74 11.37
C ASP A 40 4.04 -3.93 12.33
N VAL A 41 4.39 -3.71 13.60
CA VAL A 41 4.40 -4.77 14.62
C VAL A 41 3.00 -5.28 14.97
N MET A 42 1.97 -4.51 14.67
CA MET A 42 0.57 -4.85 14.94
C MET A 42 -0.14 -5.47 13.73
N LEU A 43 0.53 -5.56 12.57
CA LEU A 43 -0.06 -6.07 11.33
C LEU A 43 0.53 -7.43 10.95
N ASP A 44 -0.32 -8.26 10.38
CA ASP A 44 0.12 -9.34 9.50
C ASP A 44 0.54 -8.72 8.16
N SER A 45 1.81 -8.31 8.07
CA SER A 45 2.34 -7.56 6.92
C SER A 45 2.18 -8.29 5.58
N GLU A 46 2.29 -9.63 5.55
CA GLU A 46 2.13 -10.42 4.32
C GLU A 46 0.69 -10.39 3.81
N LYS A 47 -0.29 -10.52 4.72
CA LYS A 47 -1.70 -10.37 4.33
C LYS A 47 -2.05 -8.93 3.98
N ALA A 48 -1.51 -7.97 4.74
CA ALA A 48 -1.79 -6.55 4.52
C ALA A 48 -1.28 -6.07 3.16
N ILE A 49 -0.05 -6.42 2.77
CA ILE A 49 0.49 -6.04 1.46
C ILE A 49 -0.34 -6.65 0.33
N THR A 50 -0.61 -7.95 0.39
CA THR A 50 -1.40 -8.66 -0.64
C THR A 50 -2.79 -8.04 -0.78
N ARG A 51 -3.47 -7.80 0.34
CA ARG A 51 -4.81 -7.21 0.36
C ARG A 51 -4.80 -5.81 -0.24
N PHE A 52 -3.86 -4.95 0.18
CA PHE A 52 -3.83 -3.58 -0.31
C PHE A 52 -3.43 -3.48 -1.78
N LEU A 53 -2.48 -4.29 -2.25
CA LEU A 53 -2.14 -4.36 -3.68
C LEU A 53 -3.35 -4.77 -4.53
N ASN A 54 -4.16 -5.73 -4.08
CA ASN A 54 -5.41 -6.09 -4.76
C ASN A 54 -6.42 -4.93 -4.81
N PHE A 55 -6.53 -4.15 -3.74
CA PHE A 55 -7.33 -2.93 -3.75
C PHE A 55 -6.78 -1.90 -4.74
N LEU A 56 -5.47 -1.65 -4.75
CA LEU A 56 -4.85 -0.71 -5.68
C LEU A 56 -5.08 -1.13 -7.13
N ALA A 57 -4.99 -2.44 -7.42
CA ALA A 57 -5.24 -2.99 -8.75
C ALA A 57 -6.70 -2.85 -9.21
N SER A 58 -7.66 -2.71 -8.28
CA SER A 58 -9.07 -2.50 -8.61
C SER A 58 -9.41 -1.08 -9.06
N ASP A 59 -8.51 -0.12 -8.85
CA ASP A 59 -8.67 1.27 -9.26
C ASP A 59 -7.83 1.56 -10.53
N PRO A 60 -8.47 1.81 -11.69
CA PRO A 60 -7.77 2.06 -12.95
C PRO A 60 -6.83 3.27 -12.93
N GLU A 61 -7.16 4.31 -12.17
CA GLU A 61 -6.31 5.51 -12.08
C GLU A 61 -5.07 5.26 -11.25
N ILE A 62 -5.10 4.32 -10.32
CA ILE A 62 -3.92 3.92 -9.55
C ILE A 62 -3.11 2.89 -10.33
N ALA A 63 -3.77 1.87 -10.90
CA ALA A 63 -3.15 0.74 -11.59
C ALA A 63 -2.33 1.14 -12.85
N ARG A 64 -2.46 2.37 -13.32
CA ARG A 64 -1.69 2.91 -14.45
C ARG A 64 -0.22 3.21 -14.15
N ILE A 65 0.18 3.28 -12.88
CA ILE A 65 1.58 3.48 -12.48
C ILE A 65 2.11 2.23 -11.76
N PRO A 66 3.42 1.92 -11.87
CA PRO A 66 4.02 0.82 -11.13
C PRO A 66 3.97 1.05 -9.62
N VAL A 67 3.89 -0.07 -8.88
CA VAL A 67 3.98 -0.09 -7.43
C VAL A 67 5.37 -0.60 -7.02
N MET A 68 6.02 0.12 -6.11
CA MET A 68 7.23 -0.32 -5.41
C MET A 68 6.81 -0.96 -4.09
N ILE A 69 7.14 -2.24 -3.91
CA ILE A 69 6.91 -2.95 -2.66
C ILE A 69 8.13 -2.70 -1.76
N ASP A 70 7.94 -1.92 -0.69
CA ASP A 70 8.97 -1.62 0.29
C ASP A 70 8.72 -2.38 1.59
N SER A 71 9.63 -3.29 1.92
CA SER A 71 9.60 -4.01 3.19
C SER A 71 11.00 -4.47 3.59
N SER A 72 11.23 -4.49 4.91
CA SER A 72 12.40 -5.11 5.53
C SER A 72 12.34 -6.65 5.54
N LYS A 73 11.18 -7.24 5.22
CA LYS A 73 10.94 -8.69 5.26
C LYS A 73 10.81 -9.25 3.84
N TRP A 74 11.69 -10.19 3.48
CA TRP A 74 11.63 -10.85 2.17
C TRP A 74 10.28 -11.53 1.90
N SER A 75 9.66 -12.15 2.91
CA SER A 75 8.36 -12.82 2.74
C SER A 75 7.23 -11.88 2.34
N VAL A 76 7.28 -10.61 2.79
CA VAL A 76 6.31 -9.57 2.42
C VAL A 76 6.52 -9.14 0.97
N ILE A 77 7.78 -9.00 0.54
CA ILE A 77 8.11 -8.72 -0.86
C ILE A 77 7.62 -9.85 -1.76
N GLU A 78 7.90 -11.10 -1.39
CA GLU A 78 7.47 -12.28 -2.15
C GLU A 78 5.94 -12.40 -2.20
N ALA A 79 5.24 -12.11 -1.10
CA ALA A 79 3.78 -12.11 -1.05
C ALA A 79 3.17 -11.06 -1.99
N GLY A 80 3.75 -9.87 -2.07
CA GLY A 80 3.26 -8.82 -2.96
C GLY A 80 3.59 -9.02 -4.45
N LEU A 81 4.55 -9.90 -4.78
CA LEU A 81 4.91 -10.26 -6.17
C LEU A 81 4.09 -11.43 -6.72
N LYS A 82 3.33 -12.14 -5.88
CA LYS A 82 2.46 -13.28 -6.27
C LYS A 82 1.11 -12.79 -6.77
#